data_AF-A0A164IQR6-F1
#
_entry.id   AF-A0A164IQR6-F1
#
_cell.length_a   1.000
_cell.length_b   1.000
_cell.length_c   1.000
_cell.angle_alpha   90.00
_cell.angle_beta   90.00
_cell.angle_gamma   90.00
#
_symmetry.space_group_name_H-M   'P 1'
#
loop_
_entity.id
_entity.type
_entity.pdbx_description
1 polymer ?
#
loop_
_entity_poly.entity_id
_entity_poly.type
_entity_poly.pdbx_seq_one_letter_code
_entity_poly.pdbx_strand_id
1 'polypeptide(L)'
;MTEPVVTQPDRPAPNPAEEAPVRETAADRLSALDWLEIAQGAADKFGSCRKPIAMWVVDERTGERQPVGAACGNTLESVCPACAKRKRALRIAQCREGWHLDAEPVIVKPDPTDQQMDLVAARSSLQQDYQRAKEDGDTFTMDGIREIVRDLDAELRETGVRKRLPPLDAPPRKSSTRSTRRRTDVPELPRLKVTNRTVGEVFAGKYRPSTFVTLTMPGYGAVHRDGAKNRKGEVCGDGSPIDPDHYDYRQAARDVVHFAALFNRWVQNLRRAVGWKVQYFATVEPQRRGAPHIHLLIRGAVPNEIIRQCTAATYLQVWWPPHDMQAYWHGRLPRWDYDARTFVDPETGERLLSWGQGREIMDASDTPTHVARFGVQVKPKGILKGTPKADAAIGYLAKYLTKSVGEILEPPNQRTADHYDRLHAELLRTPCSDSCPVWLLYGVVPKGAGPKTVPGRCGANVHKRDCLGVAGNRQLVSKLWTGKTLKDHQAERQEFVKQLLDGAGIEQEDTSHLKVVLAEPGDPNVPPRHHLIMSLIAQQSRWRNQLMEARALLGESPPGDEPVKQLPEAA
;
A
#
# COMPACT_ATOMS: atom_id res chain seq x y z
N MET A 1 -39.15 -69.36 -48.34
CA MET A 1 -39.45 -68.03 -48.93
C MET A 1 -38.30 -67.12 -48.56
N THR A 2 -37.85 -66.36 -49.54
CA THR A 2 -36.77 -65.37 -49.54
C THR A 2 -36.87 -64.33 -48.42
N GLU A 3 -35.81 -64.16 -47.64
CA GLU A 3 -35.58 -62.94 -46.83
C GLU A 3 -34.63 -61.99 -47.56
N PRO A 4 -34.90 -60.67 -47.52
CA PRO A 4 -34.23 -59.68 -48.36
C PRO A 4 -32.90 -59.18 -47.78
N VAL A 5 -31.97 -58.93 -48.70
CA VAL A 5 -30.70 -58.24 -48.49
C VAL A 5 -30.96 -56.74 -48.29
N VAL A 6 -30.52 -56.19 -47.16
CA VAL A 6 -30.41 -54.74 -46.95
C VAL A 6 -28.96 -54.33 -47.20
N THR A 7 -28.74 -53.62 -48.29
CA THR A 7 -27.47 -53.01 -48.70
C THR A 7 -27.06 -51.88 -47.76
N GLN A 8 -25.83 -51.93 -47.24
CA GLN A 8 -25.20 -50.78 -46.56
C GLN A 8 -24.95 -49.66 -47.58
N PRO A 9 -25.20 -48.38 -47.25
CA PRO A 9 -24.81 -47.26 -48.10
C PRO A 9 -23.29 -47.06 -48.07
N ASP A 10 -22.71 -46.89 -49.25
CA ASP A 10 -21.28 -46.62 -49.48
C ASP A 10 -20.77 -45.43 -48.66
N ARG A 11 -19.63 -45.61 -47.99
CA ARG A 11 -18.85 -44.49 -47.44
C ARG A 11 -18.40 -43.58 -48.60
N PRO A 12 -18.64 -42.26 -48.56
CA PRO A 12 -18.10 -41.37 -49.57
C PRO A 12 -16.56 -41.39 -49.52
N ALA A 13 -15.92 -41.45 -50.69
CA ALA A 13 -14.48 -41.40 -50.84
C ALA A 13 -13.92 -40.08 -50.26
N PRO A 14 -12.74 -40.10 -49.60
CA PRO A 14 -12.13 -38.90 -49.04
C PRO A 14 -11.79 -37.90 -50.16
N ASN A 15 -12.07 -36.62 -49.90
CA ASN A 15 -11.89 -35.50 -50.81
C ASN A 15 -10.37 -35.25 -51.04
N PRO A 16 -9.85 -35.13 -52.28
CA PRO A 16 -8.40 -34.99 -52.53
C PRO A 16 -7.78 -33.63 -52.16
N ALA A 17 -8.51 -32.80 -51.41
CA ALA A 17 -8.10 -31.45 -51.01
C ALA A 17 -7.84 -31.34 -49.50
N GLU A 18 -7.59 -32.46 -48.80
CA GLU A 18 -6.93 -32.41 -47.49
C GLU A 18 -5.46 -32.01 -47.73
N GLU A 19 -5.16 -30.75 -47.48
CA GLU A 19 -3.78 -30.26 -47.35
C GLU A 19 -3.00 -31.26 -46.49
N ALA A 20 -1.92 -31.82 -47.04
CA ALA A 20 -1.05 -32.73 -46.32
C ALA A 20 -0.71 -32.11 -44.95
N PRO A 21 -0.85 -32.85 -43.83
CA PRO A 21 -0.65 -32.28 -42.51
C PRO A 21 0.73 -31.61 -42.47
N VAL A 22 0.74 -30.30 -42.24
CA VAL A 22 1.97 -29.51 -42.13
C VAL A 22 2.85 -30.23 -41.11
N ARG A 23 4.07 -30.59 -41.51
CA ARG A 23 4.99 -31.36 -40.68
C ARG A 23 5.31 -30.57 -39.42
N GLU A 24 4.67 -30.94 -38.32
CA GLU A 24 4.89 -30.33 -37.02
C GLU A 24 6.30 -30.65 -36.51
N THR A 25 7.13 -29.63 -36.40
CA THR A 25 8.50 -29.74 -35.91
C THR A 25 8.53 -29.89 -34.39
N ALA A 26 9.68 -30.29 -33.83
CA ALA A 26 9.86 -30.27 -32.38
C ALA A 26 9.78 -28.84 -31.81
N ALA A 27 10.19 -27.83 -32.59
CA ALA A 27 10.05 -26.43 -32.21
C ALA A 27 8.57 -26.01 -32.15
N ASP A 28 7.73 -26.48 -33.10
CA ASP A 28 6.29 -26.21 -33.09
C ASP A 28 5.62 -26.82 -31.85
N ARG A 29 5.93 -28.07 -31.49
CA ARG A 29 5.44 -28.70 -30.26
C ARG A 29 5.90 -27.99 -28.98
N LEU A 30 7.15 -27.54 -28.94
CA LEU A 30 7.68 -26.78 -27.79
C LEU A 30 7.11 -25.36 -27.70
N SER A 31 6.61 -24.81 -28.82
CA SER A 31 5.96 -23.49 -28.87
C SER A 31 4.46 -23.54 -28.51
N ALA A 32 3.86 -24.74 -28.46
CA ALA A 32 2.48 -24.92 -28.05
C ALA A 32 2.31 -24.56 -26.57
N LEU A 33 1.25 -23.81 -26.27
CA LEU A 33 0.93 -23.42 -24.89
C LEU A 33 0.66 -24.65 -24.03
N ASP A 34 1.16 -24.64 -22.80
CA ASP A 34 0.83 -25.69 -21.85
C ASP A 34 -0.58 -25.50 -21.25
N TRP A 35 -1.08 -26.52 -20.56
CA TRP A 35 -2.39 -26.48 -19.90
C TRP A 35 -2.53 -25.34 -18.87
N LEU A 36 -1.41 -24.94 -18.24
CA LEU A 36 -1.42 -23.88 -17.26
C LEU A 36 -1.57 -22.51 -17.93
N GLU A 37 -0.89 -22.27 -19.05
CA GLU A 37 -1.02 -21.06 -19.85
C GLU A 37 -2.43 -20.91 -20.41
N ILE A 38 -3.02 -22.00 -20.93
CA ILE A 38 -4.40 -22.02 -21.39
C ILE A 38 -5.36 -21.71 -20.24
N ALA A 39 -5.20 -22.36 -19.08
CA ALA A 39 -6.03 -22.09 -17.90
C ALA A 39 -5.88 -20.65 -17.42
N GLN A 40 -4.68 -20.07 -17.44
CA GLN A 40 -4.44 -18.67 -17.09
C GLN A 40 -5.12 -17.72 -18.07
N GLY A 41 -5.06 -17.98 -19.38
CA GLY A 41 -5.77 -17.22 -20.41
C GLY A 41 -7.29 -17.31 -20.24
N ALA A 42 -7.82 -18.49 -19.92
CA ALA A 42 -9.23 -18.67 -19.57
C ALA A 42 -9.60 -17.87 -18.32
N ALA A 43 -8.78 -17.90 -17.26
CA ALA A 43 -9.02 -17.11 -16.06
C ALA A 43 -9.09 -15.62 -16.36
N ASP A 44 -8.20 -15.10 -17.21
CA ASP A 44 -8.22 -13.70 -17.61
C ASP A 44 -9.49 -13.36 -18.42
N LYS A 45 -9.92 -14.24 -19.34
CA LYS A 45 -11.19 -14.09 -20.10
C LYS A 45 -12.41 -14.05 -19.18
N PHE A 46 -12.49 -14.95 -18.20
CA PHE A 46 -13.60 -15.01 -17.26
C PHE A 46 -13.46 -14.04 -16.08
N GLY A 47 -12.36 -13.29 -15.97
CA GLY A 47 -12.11 -12.40 -14.84
C GLY A 47 -11.93 -13.14 -13.50
N SER A 48 -11.40 -14.36 -13.54
CA SER A 48 -11.08 -15.21 -12.38
C SER A 48 -9.61 -15.10 -11.98
N CYS A 49 -9.25 -15.62 -10.79
CA CYS A 49 -7.86 -15.58 -10.35
C CYS A 49 -7.00 -16.57 -11.15
N ARG A 50 -6.09 -16.04 -11.98
CA ARG A 50 -5.11 -16.86 -12.73
C ARG A 50 -3.98 -17.48 -11.88
N LYS A 51 -3.86 -17.10 -10.60
CA LYS A 51 -2.75 -17.49 -9.71
C LYS A 51 -3.25 -18.00 -8.35
N PRO A 52 -4.18 -18.96 -8.27
CA PRO A 52 -4.77 -19.37 -7.00
C PRO A 52 -3.74 -19.84 -5.97
N ILE A 53 -4.08 -19.63 -4.70
CA ILE A 53 -3.40 -20.22 -3.55
C ILE A 53 -4.17 -21.49 -3.20
N ALA A 54 -3.46 -22.60 -3.04
CA ALA A 54 -4.08 -23.86 -2.63
C ALA A 54 -4.47 -23.80 -1.15
N MET A 55 -5.73 -24.14 -0.87
CA MET A 55 -6.29 -24.21 0.47
C MET A 55 -6.98 -25.56 0.65
N TRP A 56 -7.13 -25.99 1.89
CA TRP A 56 -8.02 -27.05 2.29
C TRP A 56 -9.28 -26.45 2.90
N VAL A 57 -10.44 -26.91 2.46
CA VAL A 57 -11.70 -26.75 3.18
C VAL A 57 -11.89 -28.02 4.00
N VAL A 58 -12.00 -27.88 5.30
CA VAL A 58 -12.25 -28.97 6.25
C VAL A 58 -13.66 -28.79 6.78
N ASP A 59 -14.51 -29.79 6.58
CA ASP A 59 -15.81 -29.84 7.23
C ASP A 59 -15.60 -30.33 8.67
N GLU A 60 -15.92 -29.49 9.65
CA GLU A 60 -15.72 -29.82 11.07
C GLU A 60 -16.72 -30.87 11.59
N ARG A 61 -17.82 -31.13 10.86
CA ARG A 61 -18.82 -32.14 11.22
C ARG A 61 -18.40 -33.53 10.76
N THR A 62 -17.83 -33.64 9.57
CA THR A 62 -17.47 -34.93 8.93
C THR A 62 -15.99 -35.24 9.01
N GLY A 63 -15.15 -34.21 9.20
CA GLY A 63 -13.69 -34.30 9.10
C GLY A 63 -13.17 -34.37 7.65
N GLU A 64 -14.07 -34.34 6.65
CA GLU A 64 -13.69 -34.40 5.24
C GLU A 64 -12.86 -33.17 4.84
N ARG A 65 -11.84 -33.40 4.00
CA ARG A 65 -10.97 -32.33 3.48
C ARG A 65 -11.03 -32.30 1.97
N GLN A 66 -11.35 -31.12 1.43
CA GLN A 66 -11.39 -30.90 -0.01
C GLN A 66 -10.41 -29.77 -0.41
N PRO A 67 -9.57 -29.98 -1.44
CA PRO A 67 -8.66 -28.95 -1.89
C PRO A 67 -9.42 -27.92 -2.75
N VAL A 68 -9.24 -26.64 -2.43
CA VAL A 68 -9.85 -25.53 -3.16
C VAL A 68 -8.82 -24.47 -3.53
N GLY A 69 -9.10 -23.76 -4.61
CA GLY A 69 -8.34 -22.57 -4.98
C GLY A 69 -8.90 -21.36 -4.24
N ALA A 70 -8.02 -20.57 -3.61
CA ALA A 70 -8.36 -19.24 -3.12
C ALA A 70 -7.74 -18.17 -4.01
N ALA A 71 -8.43 -17.04 -4.14
CA ALA A 71 -7.90 -15.89 -4.86
C ALA A 71 -6.59 -15.38 -4.25
N CYS A 72 -5.57 -15.14 -5.07
CA CYS A 72 -4.24 -14.73 -4.58
C CYS A 72 -4.19 -13.36 -3.89
N GLY A 73 -5.20 -12.51 -4.09
CA GLY A 73 -5.26 -11.18 -3.50
C GLY A 73 -4.20 -10.19 -4.00
N ASN A 74 -3.44 -10.54 -5.04
CA ASN A 74 -2.39 -9.68 -5.58
C ASN A 74 -2.99 -8.35 -6.11
N THR A 75 -2.32 -7.25 -5.80
CA THR A 75 -2.75 -5.90 -6.18
C THR A 75 -2.22 -5.46 -7.54
N LEU A 76 -1.21 -6.17 -8.10
CA LEU A 76 -0.60 -5.84 -9.37
C LEU A 76 -1.36 -6.48 -10.54
N GLU A 77 -1.78 -5.65 -11.49
CA GLU A 77 -2.54 -6.06 -12.67
C GLU A 77 -1.71 -6.95 -13.60
N SER A 78 -0.42 -6.67 -13.74
CA SER A 78 0.55 -7.50 -14.49
C SER A 78 0.69 -8.92 -13.92
N VAL A 79 0.40 -9.13 -12.63
CA VAL A 79 0.52 -10.44 -11.98
C VAL A 79 -0.81 -11.19 -11.94
N CYS A 80 -1.91 -10.50 -11.63
CA CYS A 80 -3.26 -11.07 -11.66
C CYS A 80 -4.31 -9.96 -11.93
N PRO A 81 -4.75 -9.78 -13.18
CA PRO A 81 -5.69 -8.73 -13.56
C PRO A 81 -6.99 -8.76 -12.76
N ALA A 82 -7.56 -9.96 -12.57
CA ALA A 82 -8.81 -10.14 -11.83
C ALA A 82 -8.72 -9.70 -10.37
N CYS A 83 -7.67 -10.10 -9.64
CA CYS A 83 -7.51 -9.70 -8.23
C CYS A 83 -7.23 -8.19 -8.10
N ALA A 84 -6.42 -7.65 -9.01
CA ALA A 84 -6.13 -6.22 -9.07
C ALA A 84 -7.39 -5.39 -9.35
N LYS A 85 -8.24 -5.80 -10.32
CA LYS A 85 -9.53 -5.16 -10.63
C LYS A 85 -10.44 -5.14 -9.39
N ARG A 86 -10.56 -6.26 -8.67
CA ARG A 86 -11.36 -6.35 -7.42
C ARG A 86 -10.86 -5.42 -6.32
N LYS A 87 -9.54 -5.40 -6.07
CA LYS A 87 -8.93 -4.49 -5.08
C LYS A 87 -9.09 -3.03 -5.46
N ARG A 88 -8.94 -2.69 -6.75
CA ARG A 88 -9.18 -1.35 -7.27
C ARG A 88 -10.63 -0.93 -7.08
N ALA A 89 -11.59 -1.80 -7.39
CA ALA A 89 -13.01 -1.53 -7.20
C ALA A 89 -13.36 -1.30 -5.72
N LEU A 90 -12.81 -2.09 -4.80
CA LEU A 90 -12.97 -1.91 -3.36
C LEU A 90 -12.45 -0.53 -2.90
N ARG A 91 -11.28 -0.10 -3.41
CA ARG A 91 -10.72 1.21 -3.09
C ARG A 91 -11.51 2.37 -3.69
N ILE A 92 -12.06 2.20 -4.89
CA ILE A 92 -12.97 3.19 -5.50
C ILE A 92 -14.24 3.34 -4.65
N ALA A 93 -14.81 2.22 -4.16
CA ALA A 93 -15.97 2.26 -3.28
C ALA A 93 -15.66 3.02 -1.98
N GLN A 94 -14.57 2.64 -1.28
CA GLN A 94 -14.10 3.35 -0.08
C GLN A 94 -13.89 4.86 -0.33
N CYS A 95 -13.29 5.21 -1.47
CA CYS A 95 -13.05 6.59 -1.88
C CYS A 95 -14.37 7.35 -2.03
N ARG A 96 -15.31 6.79 -2.81
CA ARG A 96 -16.61 7.38 -3.12
C ARG A 96 -17.46 7.58 -1.86
N GLU A 97 -17.52 6.57 -1.00
CA GLU A 97 -18.33 6.62 0.23
C GLU A 97 -17.84 7.72 1.16
N GLY A 98 -16.52 7.90 1.31
CA GLY A 98 -16.00 8.90 2.23
C GLY A 98 -15.97 10.33 1.68
N TRP A 99 -15.86 10.57 0.37
CA TRP A 99 -15.46 11.92 -0.08
C TRP A 99 -16.44 13.03 0.27
N HIS A 100 -17.73 12.80 0.06
CA HIS A 100 -18.79 13.78 0.27
C HIS A 100 -19.74 13.34 1.39
N LEU A 101 -19.23 12.73 2.47
CA LEU A 101 -20.04 12.43 3.65
C LEU A 101 -20.69 13.71 4.18
N ASP A 102 -21.96 13.58 4.52
CA ASP A 102 -22.81 14.62 5.10
C ASP A 102 -23.02 14.46 6.62
N ALA A 103 -22.63 13.32 7.18
CA ALA A 103 -22.59 13.06 8.60
C ALA A 103 -21.17 12.67 9.05
N GLU A 104 -20.88 12.89 10.33
CA GLU A 104 -19.64 12.42 10.92
C GLU A 104 -19.62 10.88 10.88
N PRO A 105 -18.48 10.25 10.53
CA PRO A 105 -18.39 8.80 10.51
C PRO A 105 -18.59 8.25 11.92
N VAL A 106 -19.55 7.33 12.06
CA VAL A 106 -19.84 6.67 13.33
C VAL A 106 -18.70 5.71 13.66
N ILE A 107 -18.11 5.88 14.84
CA ILE A 107 -17.17 4.91 15.40
C ILE A 107 -17.80 4.40 16.69
N VAL A 108 -18.42 3.23 16.62
CA VAL A 108 -18.87 2.52 17.81
C VAL A 108 -17.63 1.95 18.49
N LYS A 109 -17.37 2.39 19.71
CA LYS A 109 -16.41 1.72 20.58
C LYS A 109 -17.24 0.82 21.49
N PRO A 110 -16.99 -0.50 21.52
CA PRO A 110 -17.61 -1.33 22.53
C PRO A 110 -17.16 -0.87 23.91
N ASP A 111 -18.04 -1.03 24.90
CA ASP A 111 -17.65 -0.88 26.29
C ASP A 111 -16.61 -1.96 26.67
N PRO A 112 -15.69 -1.68 27.60
CA PRO A 112 -14.77 -2.70 28.10
C PRO A 112 -15.54 -3.90 28.64
N THR A 113 -15.10 -5.11 28.29
CA THR A 113 -15.68 -6.34 28.85
C THR A 113 -15.22 -6.54 30.30
N ASP A 114 -15.98 -7.29 31.10
CA ASP A 114 -15.59 -7.63 32.48
C ASP A 114 -14.20 -8.28 32.52
N GLN A 115 -13.96 -9.24 31.62
CA GLN A 115 -12.64 -9.88 31.47
C GLN A 115 -11.52 -8.86 31.20
N GLN A 116 -11.74 -7.86 30.34
CA GLN A 116 -10.74 -6.83 30.07
C GLN A 116 -10.46 -5.97 31.32
N MET A 117 -11.49 -5.64 32.07
CA MET A 117 -11.36 -4.86 33.30
C MET A 117 -10.62 -5.65 34.38
N ASP A 118 -10.92 -6.94 34.54
CA ASP A 118 -10.27 -7.84 35.50
C ASP A 118 -8.78 -8.03 35.19
N LEU A 119 -8.45 -8.26 33.91
CA LEU A 119 -7.06 -8.38 33.47
C LEU A 119 -6.26 -7.09 33.72
N VAL A 120 -6.86 -5.91 33.49
CA VAL A 120 -6.22 -4.63 33.79
C VAL A 120 -6.07 -4.40 35.30
N ALA A 121 -7.03 -4.83 36.11
CA ALA A 121 -6.96 -4.75 37.57
C ALA A 121 -5.84 -5.65 38.14
N ALA A 122 -5.76 -6.89 37.68
CA ALA A 122 -4.68 -7.82 38.03
C ALA A 122 -3.30 -7.27 37.61
N ARG A 123 -3.21 -6.76 36.38
CA ARG A 123 -1.98 -6.14 35.84
C ARG A 123 -1.55 -4.89 36.61
N SER A 124 -2.50 -4.14 37.16
CA SER A 124 -2.25 -2.94 37.97
C SER A 124 -1.72 -3.30 39.36
N SER A 125 -2.19 -4.39 39.95
CA SER A 125 -1.68 -4.91 41.23
C SER A 125 -0.21 -5.33 41.10
N LEU A 126 0.10 -6.14 40.08
CA LEU A 126 1.46 -6.55 39.77
C LEU A 126 2.39 -5.37 39.44
N GLN A 127 1.89 -4.29 38.85
CA GLN A 127 2.67 -3.07 38.64
C GLN A 127 3.12 -2.46 39.97
N GLN A 128 2.26 -2.44 40.99
CA GLN A 128 2.58 -1.91 42.31
C GLN A 128 3.58 -2.82 43.04
N ASP A 129 3.34 -4.13 43.02
CA ASP A 129 4.24 -5.11 43.63
C ASP A 129 5.62 -5.05 43.00
N TYR A 130 5.69 -4.83 41.69
CA TYR A 130 6.95 -4.61 40.99
C TYR A 130 7.68 -3.35 41.44
N GLN A 131 6.97 -2.23 41.63
CA GLN A 131 7.61 -1.01 42.12
C GLN A 131 8.12 -1.18 43.56
N ARG A 132 7.37 -1.86 44.43
CA ARG A 132 7.83 -2.19 45.79
C ARG A 132 9.07 -3.07 45.78
N ALA A 133 9.05 -4.18 45.03
CA ALA A 133 10.21 -5.06 44.88
C ALA A 133 11.43 -4.31 44.32
N LYS A 134 11.20 -3.35 43.42
CA LYS A 134 12.26 -2.48 42.88
C LYS A 134 12.82 -1.51 43.91
N GLU A 135 11.98 -0.91 44.74
CA GLU A 135 12.40 -0.05 45.85
C GLU A 135 13.21 -0.83 46.89
N ASP A 136 12.82 -2.07 47.16
CA ASP A 136 13.49 -2.99 48.09
C ASP A 136 14.75 -3.66 47.48
N GLY A 137 14.98 -3.50 46.18
CA GLY A 137 16.10 -4.13 45.46
C GLY A 137 15.97 -5.65 45.26
N ASP A 138 14.77 -6.22 45.43
CA ASP A 138 14.49 -7.65 45.27
C ASP A 138 14.34 -8.02 43.78
N THR A 139 15.48 -8.35 43.17
CA THR A 139 15.54 -8.74 41.76
C THR A 139 14.79 -10.04 41.45
N PHE A 140 14.70 -10.97 42.40
CA PHE A 140 14.04 -12.27 42.19
C PHE A 140 12.52 -12.08 42.04
N THR A 141 11.91 -11.31 42.94
CA THR A 141 10.49 -10.97 42.86
C THR A 141 10.19 -10.14 41.62
N MET A 142 11.07 -9.19 41.26
CA MET A 142 10.93 -8.43 40.01
C MET A 142 10.90 -9.34 38.78
N ASP A 143 11.78 -10.34 38.70
CA ASP A 143 11.84 -11.27 37.57
C ASP A 143 10.57 -12.14 37.48
N GLY A 144 10.10 -12.68 38.61
CA GLY A 144 8.85 -13.44 38.65
C GLY A 144 7.63 -12.62 38.21
N ILE A 145 7.52 -11.37 38.67
CA ILE A 145 6.43 -10.48 38.26
C ILE A 145 6.47 -10.19 36.75
N ARG A 146 7.67 -10.04 36.15
CA ARG A 146 7.77 -9.81 34.69
C ARG A 146 7.22 -10.98 33.89
N GLU A 147 7.41 -12.21 34.35
CA GLU A 147 6.88 -13.40 33.69
C GLU A 147 5.35 -13.40 33.71
N ILE A 148 4.75 -13.23 34.89
CA ILE A 148 3.28 -13.19 35.05
C ILE A 148 2.67 -12.05 34.22
N VAL A 149 3.29 -10.87 34.25
CA VAL A 149 2.86 -9.72 33.45
C VAL A 149 2.92 -10.00 31.96
N ARG A 150 3.92 -10.74 31.48
CA ARG A 150 4.03 -11.09 30.05
C ARG A 150 2.84 -11.90 29.59
N ASP A 151 2.38 -12.83 30.42
CA ASP A 151 1.29 -13.74 30.13
C ASP A 151 -0.07 -13.03 30.23
N LEU A 152 -0.29 -12.22 31.29
CA LEU A 152 -1.47 -11.34 31.39
C LEU A 152 -1.58 -10.35 30.23
N ASP A 153 -0.46 -9.72 29.84
CA ASP A 153 -0.44 -8.82 28.68
C ASP A 153 -0.73 -9.59 27.37
N ALA A 154 -0.44 -10.90 27.30
CA ALA A 154 -0.77 -11.75 26.16
C ALA A 154 -2.27 -12.08 26.13
N GLU A 155 -2.85 -12.47 27.26
CA GLU A 155 -4.29 -12.71 27.38
C GLU A 155 -5.10 -11.43 27.07
N LEU A 156 -4.69 -10.28 27.63
CA LEU A 156 -5.34 -8.99 27.32
C LEU A 156 -5.27 -8.65 25.83
N ARG A 157 -4.21 -9.06 25.12
CA ARG A 157 -4.12 -8.91 23.67
C ARG A 157 -5.09 -9.82 22.93
N GLU A 158 -5.31 -11.03 23.43
CA GLU A 158 -6.26 -11.99 22.85
C GLU A 158 -7.71 -11.50 22.96
N THR A 159 -8.05 -10.76 24.01
CA THR A 159 -9.38 -10.10 24.12
C THR A 159 -9.60 -8.97 23.09
N GLY A 160 -8.60 -8.65 22.26
CA GLY A 160 -8.72 -7.66 21.18
C GLY A 160 -8.36 -6.22 21.55
N VAL A 161 -7.77 -5.99 22.72
CA VAL A 161 -7.31 -4.65 23.15
C VAL A 161 -6.26 -4.10 22.19
N ARG A 162 -6.45 -2.83 21.79
CA ARG A 162 -5.51 -2.12 20.93
C ARG A 162 -4.40 -1.47 21.75
N LYS A 163 -3.17 -1.58 21.24
CA LYS A 163 -1.91 -1.08 21.84
C LYS A 163 -1.48 -1.88 23.07
N ARG A 164 -0.18 -1.84 23.34
CA ARG A 164 0.41 -2.49 24.53
C ARG A 164 0.30 -1.56 25.73
N LEU A 165 0.16 -2.14 26.91
CA LEU A 165 0.32 -1.43 28.16
C LEU A 165 1.78 -0.96 28.32
N PRO A 166 2.04 0.10 29.11
CA PRO A 166 3.40 0.51 29.42
C PRO A 166 4.21 -0.64 30.06
N PRO A 167 5.50 -0.78 29.71
CA PRO A 167 6.36 -1.75 30.39
C PRO A 167 6.51 -1.39 31.87
N LEU A 168 6.74 -2.40 32.71
CA LEU A 168 6.99 -2.26 34.16
C LEU A 168 8.12 -1.25 34.44
N ASP A 169 9.19 -1.33 33.65
CA ASP A 169 10.31 -0.38 33.65
C ASP A 169 10.40 0.35 32.31
N ALA A 170 9.67 1.45 32.19
CA ALA A 170 9.88 2.37 31.08
C ALA A 170 11.22 3.09 31.27
N PRO A 171 12.15 3.04 30.29
CA PRO A 171 13.35 3.85 30.37
C PRO A 171 12.96 5.34 30.42
N PRO A 172 13.72 6.18 31.14
CA PRO A 172 13.42 7.60 31.24
C PRO A 172 13.31 8.18 29.83
N ARG A 173 12.20 8.85 29.55
CA ARG A 173 12.01 9.53 28.27
C ARG A 173 13.03 10.66 28.18
N LYS A 174 14.10 10.46 27.40
CA LYS A 174 14.97 11.55 26.98
C LYS A 174 14.12 12.52 26.15
N SER A 175 13.71 13.64 26.74
CA SER A 175 13.11 14.73 25.99
C SER A 175 14.23 15.35 25.16
N SER A 176 14.24 15.14 23.86
CA SER A 176 15.09 15.93 22.98
C SER A 176 14.55 17.35 22.97
N THR A 177 15.11 18.23 23.80
CA THR A 177 14.79 19.65 23.87
C THR A 177 15.36 20.31 22.62
N ARG A 178 14.59 20.28 21.53
CA ARG A 178 15.05 20.89 20.28
C ARG A 178 14.48 22.29 20.12
N SER A 179 15.34 23.24 19.80
CA SER A 179 14.97 24.48 19.14
C SER A 179 14.41 24.15 17.74
N THR A 180 13.09 24.11 17.61
CA THR A 180 12.42 24.16 16.31
C THR A 180 12.25 25.63 15.91
N ARG A 181 13.35 26.37 15.74
CA ARG A 181 13.27 27.75 15.29
C ARG A 181 12.54 27.75 13.95
N ARG A 182 11.38 28.41 13.93
CA ARG A 182 10.58 28.52 12.71
C ARG A 182 11.39 29.34 11.71
N ARG A 183 11.54 28.80 10.50
CA ARG A 183 12.12 29.54 9.38
C ARG A 183 11.34 30.84 9.14
N THR A 184 12.05 31.93 8.86
CA THR A 184 11.48 33.26 8.59
C THR A 184 11.15 33.48 7.12
N ASP A 185 11.75 32.69 6.22
CA ASP A 185 11.58 32.75 4.76
C ASP A 185 10.34 32.00 4.24
N VAL A 186 9.31 31.85 5.08
CA VAL A 186 8.08 31.12 4.74
C VAL A 186 6.85 31.94 5.12
N PRO A 187 5.77 31.89 4.32
CA PRO A 187 4.57 32.67 4.61
C PRO A 187 3.94 32.27 5.94
N GLU A 188 3.27 33.23 6.59
CA GLU A 188 2.45 32.94 7.76
C GLU A 188 1.20 32.18 7.33
N LEU A 189 0.83 31.17 8.11
CA LEU A 189 -0.44 30.48 7.94
C LEU A 189 -1.42 30.92 9.02
N PRO A 190 -2.71 31.02 8.68
CA PRO A 190 -3.76 31.11 9.70
C PRO A 190 -3.62 29.98 10.72
N ARG A 191 -3.91 30.28 11.99
CA ARG A 191 -3.89 29.29 13.08
C ARG A 191 -5.25 29.28 13.77
N LEU A 192 -6.18 28.55 13.17
CA LEU A 192 -7.52 28.37 13.70
C LEU A 192 -7.55 27.24 14.73
N LYS A 193 -8.45 27.36 15.71
CA LYS A 193 -8.72 26.27 16.67
C LYS A 193 -9.31 25.08 15.92
N VAL A 194 -8.66 23.92 16.02
CA VAL A 194 -9.11 22.71 15.33
C VAL A 194 -10.31 22.11 16.06
N THR A 195 -11.49 22.24 15.45
CA THR A 195 -12.74 21.64 15.91
C THR A 195 -12.80 20.13 15.65
N ASN A 196 -13.56 19.39 16.46
CA ASN A 196 -13.74 17.94 16.32
C ASN A 196 -14.77 17.57 15.24
N ARG A 197 -14.65 18.18 14.06
CA ARG A 197 -15.46 17.85 12.88
C ARG A 197 -14.59 17.35 11.75
N THR A 198 -15.11 16.41 10.97
CA THR A 198 -14.51 15.89 9.74
C THR A 198 -15.30 16.30 8.50
N VAL A 199 -16.57 16.65 8.66
CA VAL A 199 -17.47 17.04 7.57
C VAL A 199 -17.24 18.49 7.16
N GLY A 200 -17.33 18.73 5.84
CA GLY A 200 -17.22 20.06 5.25
C GLY A 200 -18.44 20.94 5.51
N GLU A 201 -18.27 22.26 5.34
CA GLU A 201 -19.36 23.22 5.49
C GLU A 201 -20.41 23.09 4.38
N VAL A 202 -21.62 23.54 4.72
CA VAL A 202 -22.75 23.62 3.78
C VAL A 202 -22.84 25.03 3.25
N PHE A 203 -22.73 25.18 1.93
CA PHE A 203 -22.87 26.44 1.22
C PHE A 203 -24.30 26.56 0.67
N ALA A 204 -24.88 27.75 0.82
CA ALA A 204 -26.24 28.07 0.38
C ALA A 204 -27.29 27.04 0.84
N GLY A 205 -27.11 26.49 2.05
CA GLY A 205 -28.04 25.52 2.67
C GLY A 205 -28.07 24.11 2.04
N LYS A 206 -27.44 23.88 0.88
CA LYS A 206 -27.52 22.60 0.16
C LYS A 206 -26.20 22.03 -0.36
N TYR A 207 -25.22 22.86 -0.70
CA TYR A 207 -24.01 22.40 -1.39
C TYR A 207 -22.89 22.06 -0.41
N ARG A 208 -22.29 20.87 -0.55
CA ARG A 208 -21.09 20.46 0.21
C ARG A 208 -19.95 20.11 -0.75
N PRO A 209 -19.32 21.12 -1.39
CA PRO A 209 -18.20 20.87 -2.25
C PRO A 209 -17.04 20.27 -1.46
N SER A 210 -16.22 19.50 -2.15
CA SER A 210 -15.00 18.91 -1.61
C SER A 210 -13.84 19.18 -2.56
N THR A 211 -12.62 19.16 -2.05
CA THR A 211 -11.47 19.66 -2.80
C THR A 211 -10.65 18.52 -3.37
N PHE A 212 -10.29 18.63 -4.65
CA PHE A 212 -9.22 17.87 -5.28
C PHE A 212 -7.96 18.73 -5.30
N VAL A 213 -6.81 18.20 -4.91
CA VAL A 213 -5.51 18.89 -5.01
C VAL A 213 -4.48 17.94 -5.58
N THR A 214 -3.52 18.52 -6.29
CA THR A 214 -2.30 17.85 -6.69
C THR A 214 -1.10 18.59 -6.11
N LEU A 215 -0.20 17.88 -5.43
CA LEU A 215 1.08 18.41 -4.95
C LEU A 215 2.23 17.67 -5.65
N THR A 216 3.31 18.40 -5.88
CA THR A 216 4.49 17.90 -6.61
C THR A 216 5.75 18.31 -5.89
N MET A 217 6.79 17.48 -5.94
CA MET A 217 8.14 17.89 -5.54
C MET A 217 8.73 18.98 -6.47
N PRO A 218 9.72 19.77 -6.04
CA PRO A 218 10.37 20.81 -6.85
C PRO A 218 11.14 20.21 -8.04
N GLY A 219 11.55 21.07 -8.97
CA GLY A 219 12.48 20.70 -10.05
C GLY A 219 13.89 20.48 -9.50
N TYR A 220 14.64 19.53 -10.09
CA TYR A 220 16.04 19.25 -9.72
C TYR A 220 17.02 19.52 -10.88
N GLY A 221 16.53 20.15 -11.95
CA GLY A 221 17.25 20.38 -13.20
C GLY A 221 16.25 20.49 -14.36
N ALA A 222 16.70 21.03 -15.49
CA ALA A 222 15.88 21.11 -16.69
C ALA A 222 15.66 19.70 -17.28
N VAL A 223 14.43 19.42 -17.74
CA VAL A 223 14.06 18.14 -18.35
C VAL A 223 13.64 18.32 -19.80
N HIS A 224 13.85 17.30 -20.61
CA HIS A 224 13.41 17.27 -22.00
C HIS A 224 11.89 17.49 -22.12
N ARG A 225 11.50 18.23 -23.15
CA ARG A 225 10.07 18.47 -23.49
C ARG A 225 9.55 17.50 -24.56
N ASP A 226 10.38 16.57 -25.00
CA ASP A 226 10.14 15.55 -26.02
C ASP A 226 10.53 14.15 -25.53
N GLY A 227 10.54 13.16 -26.43
CA GLY A 227 10.98 11.78 -26.16
C GLY A 227 9.89 10.84 -25.67
N ALA A 228 8.69 11.34 -25.42
CA ALA A 228 7.52 10.52 -25.10
C ALA A 228 6.27 11.01 -25.83
N LYS A 229 5.25 10.16 -25.89
CA LYS A 229 3.91 10.53 -26.33
C LYS A 229 2.94 10.49 -25.16
N ASN A 230 1.96 11.39 -25.15
CA ASN A 230 0.89 11.36 -24.16
C ASN A 230 -0.23 10.40 -24.63
N ARG A 231 -1.31 10.28 -23.86
CA ARG A 231 -2.44 9.39 -24.21
C ARG A 231 -3.14 9.78 -25.52
N LYS A 232 -2.98 11.02 -25.98
CA LYS A 232 -3.52 11.51 -27.26
C LYS A 232 -2.54 11.34 -28.43
N GLY A 233 -1.36 10.76 -28.20
CA GLY A 233 -0.32 10.61 -29.21
C GLY A 233 0.55 11.86 -29.41
N GLU A 234 0.31 12.95 -28.67
CA GLU A 234 1.06 14.21 -28.79
C GLU A 234 2.44 14.08 -28.13
N VAL A 235 3.46 14.69 -28.73
CA VAL A 235 4.82 14.73 -28.20
C VAL A 235 4.84 15.49 -26.88
N CYS A 236 5.53 14.93 -25.89
CA CYS A 236 5.71 15.51 -24.57
C CYS A 236 7.00 15.01 -23.93
N GLY A 237 7.41 15.66 -22.84
CA GLY A 237 8.64 15.33 -22.13
C GLY A 237 8.63 13.91 -21.56
N ASP A 238 9.69 13.17 -21.83
CA ASP A 238 9.96 11.85 -21.23
C ASP A 238 10.41 11.92 -19.77
N GLY A 239 10.76 13.11 -19.28
CA GLY A 239 11.17 13.36 -17.90
C GLY A 239 12.67 13.20 -17.65
N SER A 240 13.45 12.79 -18.65
CA SER A 240 14.90 12.74 -18.58
C SER A 240 15.49 14.17 -18.50
N PRO A 241 16.60 14.36 -17.75
CA PRO A 241 17.26 15.65 -17.66
C PRO A 241 17.94 16.02 -18.97
N ILE A 242 17.94 17.32 -19.29
CA ILE A 242 18.68 17.87 -20.43
C ILE A 242 20.19 17.73 -20.20
N ASP A 243 20.62 17.98 -18.96
CA ASP A 243 22.00 17.79 -18.51
C ASP A 243 21.99 16.80 -17.33
N PRO A 244 22.27 15.52 -17.60
CA PRO A 244 22.31 14.50 -16.56
C PRO A 244 23.41 14.70 -15.51
N ASP A 245 24.48 15.44 -15.80
CA ASP A 245 25.61 15.62 -14.88
C ASP A 245 25.35 16.77 -13.90
N HIS A 246 24.54 17.75 -14.30
CA HIS A 246 24.10 18.86 -13.45
C HIS A 246 22.71 18.68 -12.83
N TYR A 247 22.04 17.54 -13.07
CA TYR A 247 20.78 17.22 -12.40
C TYR A 247 21.04 16.85 -10.93
N ASP A 248 20.35 17.49 -9.99
CA ASP A 248 20.52 17.27 -8.57
C ASP A 248 19.82 15.98 -8.09
N TYR A 249 20.42 14.84 -8.44
CA TYR A 249 19.94 13.53 -8.00
C TYR A 249 19.95 13.39 -6.48
N ARG A 250 20.92 14.00 -5.79
CA ARG A 250 21.04 13.95 -4.33
C ARG A 250 19.82 14.58 -3.67
N GLN A 251 19.45 15.79 -4.06
CA GLN A 251 18.24 16.43 -3.57
C GLN A 251 17.01 15.61 -3.95
N ALA A 252 16.93 15.12 -5.18
CA ALA A 252 15.82 14.27 -5.64
C ALA A 252 15.61 13.03 -4.77
N ALA A 253 16.68 12.29 -4.46
CA ALA A 253 16.63 11.08 -3.65
C ALA A 253 16.29 11.37 -2.18
N ARG A 254 16.87 12.42 -1.59
CA ARG A 254 16.52 12.86 -0.22
C ARG A 254 15.05 13.27 -0.13
N ASP A 255 14.56 14.00 -1.13
CA ASP A 255 13.16 14.41 -1.20
C ASP A 255 12.20 13.22 -1.36
N VAL A 256 12.59 12.19 -2.13
CA VAL A 256 11.85 10.92 -2.22
C VAL A 256 11.75 10.23 -0.86
N VAL A 257 12.87 10.10 -0.14
CA VAL A 257 12.92 9.49 1.21
C VAL A 257 12.01 10.25 2.19
N HIS A 258 12.03 11.57 2.13
CA HIS A 258 11.34 12.43 3.10
C HIS A 258 9.92 12.84 2.70
N PHE A 259 9.45 12.46 1.51
CA PHE A 259 8.15 12.84 0.97
C PHE A 259 6.98 12.58 1.93
N ALA A 260 6.92 11.40 2.53
CA ALA A 260 5.83 11.03 3.44
C ALA A 260 5.78 11.92 4.68
N ALA A 261 6.95 12.27 5.24
CA ALA A 261 7.05 13.18 6.38
C ALA A 261 6.66 14.62 6.00
N LEU A 262 7.08 15.08 4.81
CA LEU A 262 6.70 16.37 4.27
C LEU A 262 5.17 16.47 4.04
N PHE A 263 4.55 15.45 3.45
CA PHE A 263 3.11 15.39 3.26
C PHE A 263 2.34 15.36 4.60
N ASN A 264 2.82 14.59 5.58
CA ASN A 264 2.24 14.60 6.93
C ASN A 264 2.27 16.00 7.55
N ARG A 265 3.38 16.74 7.36
CA ARG A 265 3.50 18.14 7.82
C ARG A 265 2.51 19.06 7.10
N TRP A 266 2.34 18.88 5.79
CA TRP A 266 1.35 19.62 5.00
C TRP A 266 -0.07 19.44 5.52
N VAL A 267 -0.49 18.20 5.79
CA VAL A 267 -1.81 17.92 6.35
C VAL A 267 -1.97 18.55 7.74
N GLN A 268 -0.95 18.50 8.59
CA GLN A 268 -0.98 19.14 9.91
C GLN A 268 -1.16 20.66 9.80
N ASN A 269 -0.38 21.30 8.92
CA ASN A 269 -0.47 22.72 8.64
C ASN A 269 -1.85 23.09 8.09
N LEU A 270 -2.36 22.29 7.14
CA LEU A 270 -3.67 22.52 6.55
C LEU A 270 -4.78 22.46 7.61
N ARG A 271 -4.77 21.45 8.50
CA ARG A 271 -5.75 21.34 9.60
C ARG A 271 -5.77 22.57 10.50
N ARG A 272 -4.59 23.12 10.80
CA ARG A 272 -4.46 24.34 11.61
C ARG A 272 -4.92 25.58 10.84
N ALA A 273 -4.67 25.63 9.53
CA ALA A 273 -5.10 26.73 8.67
C ALA A 273 -6.62 26.78 8.48
N VAL A 274 -7.29 25.62 8.38
CA VAL A 274 -8.75 25.55 8.15
C VAL A 274 -9.59 25.33 9.41
N GLY A 275 -8.98 24.93 10.54
CA GLY A 275 -9.69 24.79 11.82
C GLY A 275 -10.55 23.53 11.97
N TRP A 276 -10.32 22.48 11.18
CA TRP A 276 -11.05 21.20 11.32
C TRP A 276 -10.16 19.97 11.07
N LYS A 277 -10.65 18.78 11.45
CA LYS A 277 -9.94 17.52 11.25
C LYS A 277 -10.03 17.08 9.78
N VAL A 278 -9.24 17.70 8.91
CA VAL A 278 -9.17 17.40 7.48
C VAL A 278 -8.98 15.90 7.26
N GLN A 279 -9.92 15.30 6.54
CA GLN A 279 -9.84 13.92 6.07
C GLN A 279 -9.51 13.92 4.58
N TYR A 280 -8.73 12.93 4.17
CA TYR A 280 -8.32 12.82 2.79
C TYR A 280 -8.25 11.36 2.35
N PHE A 281 -8.34 11.19 1.04
CA PHE A 281 -7.97 9.99 0.31
C PHE A 281 -6.98 10.41 -0.76
N ALA A 282 -5.80 9.81 -0.79
CA ALA A 282 -4.73 10.24 -1.67
C ALA A 282 -3.96 9.07 -2.28
N THR A 283 -3.45 9.29 -3.48
CA THR A 283 -2.59 8.37 -4.22
C THR A 283 -1.27 9.05 -4.55
N VAL A 284 -0.16 8.39 -4.21
CA VAL A 284 1.20 8.78 -4.56
C VAL A 284 1.60 8.06 -5.85
N GLU A 285 2.01 8.86 -6.81
CA GLU A 285 2.42 8.44 -8.14
C GLU A 285 3.78 9.07 -8.46
N PRO A 286 4.63 8.41 -9.24
CA PRO A 286 5.83 9.05 -9.74
C PRO A 286 5.49 10.00 -10.90
N GLN A 287 6.15 11.14 -10.98
CA GLN A 287 6.27 11.87 -12.24
C GLN A 287 7.25 11.15 -13.16
N ARG A 288 7.18 11.43 -14.47
CA ARG A 288 8.12 10.92 -15.48
C ARG A 288 9.60 11.18 -15.17
N ARG A 289 9.92 12.18 -14.35
CA ARG A 289 11.29 12.47 -13.88
C ARG A 289 11.68 11.74 -12.58
N GLY A 290 10.94 10.70 -12.19
CA GLY A 290 11.16 9.94 -10.95
C GLY A 290 10.84 10.68 -9.64
N ALA A 291 10.26 11.88 -9.70
CA ALA A 291 9.91 12.66 -8.51
C ALA A 291 8.52 12.27 -7.96
N PRO A 292 8.32 12.20 -6.63
CA PRO A 292 7.01 11.93 -6.05
C PRO A 292 5.97 12.99 -6.42
N HIS A 293 4.76 12.52 -6.68
CA HIS A 293 3.58 13.31 -7.00
C HIS A 293 2.39 12.76 -6.21
N ILE A 294 1.50 13.62 -5.72
CA ILE A 294 0.34 13.15 -4.97
C ILE A 294 -0.94 13.83 -5.45
N HIS A 295 -1.94 13.00 -5.71
CA HIS A 295 -3.32 13.40 -5.96
C HIS A 295 -4.12 13.13 -4.70
N LEU A 296 -4.83 14.14 -4.22
CA LEU A 296 -5.57 14.06 -2.96
C LEU A 296 -6.98 14.59 -3.13
N LEU A 297 -7.92 13.85 -2.53
CA LEU A 297 -9.29 14.26 -2.30
C LEU A 297 -9.39 14.65 -0.84
N ILE A 298 -9.82 15.87 -0.55
CA ILE A 298 -10.13 16.35 0.79
C ILE A 298 -11.64 16.41 0.93
N ARG A 299 -12.17 15.89 2.05
CA ARG A 299 -13.56 16.12 2.44
C ARG A 299 -13.72 17.57 2.87
N GLY A 300 -14.68 18.26 2.24
CA GLY A 300 -14.97 19.67 2.47
C GLY A 300 -14.17 20.61 1.57
N ALA A 301 -14.69 21.83 1.43
CA ALA A 301 -14.13 22.84 0.55
C ALA A 301 -13.02 23.61 1.26
N VAL A 302 -11.85 23.68 0.63
CA VAL A 302 -10.74 24.52 1.07
C VAL A 302 -10.51 25.63 0.04
N PRO A 303 -10.39 26.91 0.46
CA PRO A 303 -10.04 28.00 -0.46
C PRO A 303 -8.71 27.73 -1.17
N ASN A 304 -8.67 28.00 -2.48
CA ASN A 304 -7.48 27.78 -3.31
C ASN A 304 -6.25 28.52 -2.76
N GLU A 305 -6.45 29.72 -2.23
CA GLU A 305 -5.38 30.53 -1.66
C GLU A 305 -4.79 29.90 -0.40
N ILE A 306 -5.61 29.36 0.50
CA ILE A 306 -5.14 28.62 1.67
C ILE A 306 -4.33 27.40 1.28
N ILE A 307 -4.72 26.68 0.22
CA ILE A 307 -3.96 25.54 -0.30
C ILE A 307 -2.58 25.98 -0.82
N ARG A 308 -2.50 27.08 -1.58
CA ARG A 308 -1.24 27.62 -2.10
C ARG A 308 -0.33 28.08 -0.97
N GLN A 309 -0.87 28.88 -0.03
CA GLN A 309 -0.14 29.35 1.15
C GLN A 309 0.34 28.19 2.01
N CYS A 310 -0.53 27.22 2.32
CA CYS A 310 -0.17 26.02 3.08
C CYS A 310 0.99 25.26 2.42
N THR A 311 0.95 25.13 1.10
CA THR A 311 2.02 24.45 0.35
C THR A 311 3.33 25.23 0.42
N ALA A 312 3.30 26.54 0.19
CA ALA A 312 4.48 27.41 0.27
C ALA A 312 5.08 27.50 1.69
N ALA A 313 4.24 27.47 2.72
CA ALA A 313 4.66 27.50 4.12
C ALA A 313 5.13 26.14 4.66
N THR A 314 4.91 25.05 3.92
CA THR A 314 5.25 23.70 4.37
C THR A 314 6.65 23.31 3.95
N TYR A 315 7.47 22.99 4.96
CA TYR A 315 8.81 22.44 4.81
C TYR A 315 9.05 21.38 5.88
N LEU A 316 9.99 20.48 5.60
CA LEU A 316 10.51 19.51 6.56
C LEU A 316 12.01 19.76 6.75
N GLN A 317 12.41 20.11 7.98
CA GLN A 317 13.83 20.15 8.34
C GLN A 317 14.26 18.77 8.83
N VAL A 318 15.27 18.21 8.18
CA VAL A 318 15.85 16.91 8.52
C VAL A 318 17.14 17.15 9.27
N TRP A 319 17.22 16.55 10.45
CA TRP A 319 18.33 16.72 11.38
C TRP A 319 18.95 15.37 11.71
N TRP A 320 19.40 14.73 10.64
CA TRP A 320 20.08 13.45 10.68
C TRP A 320 21.58 13.67 10.63
N PRO A 321 22.39 12.72 11.09
CA PRO A 321 23.84 12.82 10.99
C PRO A 321 24.30 13.25 9.58
N PRO A 322 25.40 14.01 9.46
CA PRO A 322 25.92 14.43 8.15
C PRO A 322 26.15 13.22 7.23
N HIS A 323 25.68 13.33 5.98
CA HIS A 323 25.78 12.25 5.00
C HIS A 323 25.91 12.81 3.57
N ASP A 324 26.69 13.89 3.43
CA ASP A 324 27.02 14.49 2.14
C ASP A 324 28.25 13.85 1.48
N MET A 325 29.10 13.21 2.27
CA MET A 325 30.32 12.53 1.83
C MET A 325 30.32 11.11 2.36
N GLN A 326 30.39 10.15 1.45
CA GLN A 326 30.49 8.74 1.78
C GLN A 326 31.91 8.44 2.29
N ALA A 327 32.02 7.82 3.46
CA ALA A 327 33.29 7.48 4.10
C ALA A 327 33.81 6.08 3.71
N TYR A 328 32.90 5.18 3.31
CA TYR A 328 33.20 3.77 3.05
C TYR A 328 32.61 3.30 1.73
N TRP A 329 33.33 2.47 0.98
CA TRP A 329 32.94 1.95 -0.34
C TRP A 329 33.20 0.44 -0.45
N HIS A 330 32.83 -0.15 -1.59
CA HIS A 330 33.11 -1.58 -1.84
C HIS A 330 34.62 -1.88 -1.71
N GLY A 331 34.97 -2.82 -0.83
CA GLY A 331 36.36 -3.17 -0.51
C GLY A 331 36.89 -2.55 0.79
N ARG A 332 36.26 -1.49 1.29
CA ARG A 332 36.58 -0.85 2.58
C ARG A 332 35.28 -0.62 3.35
N LEU A 333 34.56 -1.68 3.69
CA LEU A 333 33.31 -1.59 4.45
C LEU A 333 33.57 -1.76 5.96
N PRO A 334 32.84 -1.05 6.84
CA PRO A 334 32.93 -1.28 8.27
C PRO A 334 32.64 -2.72 8.64
N ARG A 335 33.36 -3.24 9.64
CA ARG A 335 33.16 -4.61 10.14
C ARG A 335 32.52 -4.60 11.52
N TRP A 336 31.74 -5.64 11.80
CA TRP A 336 31.24 -5.86 13.15
C TRP A 336 32.37 -6.34 14.05
N ASP A 337 32.56 -5.66 15.17
CA ASP A 337 33.47 -6.07 16.24
C ASP A 337 32.65 -6.72 17.38
N TYR A 338 32.96 -7.98 17.69
CA TYR A 338 32.23 -8.76 18.69
C TYR A 338 32.52 -8.32 20.12
N ASP A 339 33.71 -7.78 20.39
CA ASP A 339 34.13 -7.33 21.71
C ASP A 339 33.59 -5.93 22.00
N ALA A 340 33.73 -5.01 21.03
CA ALA A 340 33.17 -3.67 21.11
C ALA A 340 31.65 -3.62 20.93
N ARG A 341 31.05 -4.71 20.42
CA ARG A 341 29.62 -4.85 20.11
C ARG A 341 29.08 -3.71 19.25
N THR A 342 29.88 -3.28 18.28
CA THR A 342 29.56 -2.18 17.36
C THR A 342 30.32 -2.35 16.04
N PHE A 343 30.04 -1.49 15.06
CA PHE A 343 30.85 -1.41 13.85
C PHE A 343 32.10 -0.57 14.09
N VAL A 344 33.21 -1.03 13.51
CA VAL A 344 34.51 -0.37 13.53
C VAL A 344 35.02 -0.13 12.11
N ASP A 345 35.90 0.87 11.98
CA ASP A 345 36.67 1.07 10.74
C ASP A 345 37.53 -0.17 10.46
N PRO A 346 37.54 -0.70 9.22
CA PRO A 346 38.23 -1.95 8.91
C PRO A 346 39.76 -1.84 8.97
N GLU A 347 40.32 -0.64 8.83
CA GLU A 347 41.77 -0.40 8.84
C GLU A 347 42.26 0.01 10.23
N THR A 348 41.61 1.01 10.84
CA THR A 348 42.06 1.54 12.15
C THR A 348 41.54 0.76 13.33
N GLY A 349 40.42 0.03 13.17
CA GLY A 349 39.71 -0.62 14.28
C GLY A 349 38.97 0.36 15.19
N GLU A 350 38.94 1.66 14.85
CA GLU A 350 38.24 2.65 15.65
C GLU A 350 36.72 2.47 15.57
N ARG A 351 36.03 2.72 16.69
CA ARG A 351 34.58 2.63 16.77
C ARG A 351 33.93 3.72 15.92
N LEU A 352 32.94 3.33 15.12
CA LEU A 352 32.13 4.28 14.39
C LEU A 352 31.22 5.10 15.31
N LEU A 353 30.80 6.28 14.83
CA LEU A 353 29.86 7.15 15.52
C LEU A 353 28.53 6.43 15.72
N SER A 354 28.05 6.34 16.95
CA SER A 354 26.69 5.87 17.21
C SER A 354 25.65 6.84 16.67
N TRP A 355 24.43 6.36 16.39
CA TRP A 355 23.30 7.22 16.03
C TRP A 355 23.07 8.37 17.02
N GLY A 356 23.22 8.11 18.31
CA GLY A 356 23.06 9.10 19.38
C GLY A 356 24.08 10.22 19.26
N GLN A 357 25.36 9.87 19.14
CA GLN A 357 26.45 10.84 18.96
C GLN A 357 26.29 11.64 17.66
N GLY A 358 25.92 10.98 16.56
CA GLY A 358 25.64 11.68 15.30
C GLY A 358 24.47 12.67 15.41
N ARG A 359 23.46 12.37 16.25
CA ARG A 359 22.37 13.29 16.56
C ARG A 359 22.83 14.46 17.43
N GLU A 360 23.69 14.24 18.40
CA GLU A 360 24.28 15.27 19.27
C GLU A 360 25.10 16.28 18.45
N ILE A 361 25.91 15.81 17.50
CA ILE A 361 26.62 16.67 16.54
C ILE A 361 25.63 17.58 15.79
N MET A 362 24.50 17.02 15.34
CA MET A 362 23.46 17.77 14.65
C MET A 362 22.61 18.67 15.54
N ASP A 363 22.57 18.40 16.85
CA ASP A 363 21.90 19.27 17.81
C ASP A 363 22.78 20.49 18.16
N ALA A 364 24.10 20.38 18.03
CA ALA A 364 25.04 21.50 18.12
C ALA A 364 25.09 22.37 16.84
N SER A 365 24.55 21.89 15.72
CA SER A 365 24.47 22.63 14.45
C SER A 365 23.20 23.49 14.36
N ASP A 366 23.33 24.70 13.86
CA ASP A 366 22.20 25.57 13.52
C ASP A 366 21.61 25.29 12.13
N THR A 367 22.27 24.46 11.32
CA THR A 367 21.85 24.15 9.94
C THR A 367 21.35 22.71 9.82
N PRO A 368 20.12 22.50 9.29
CA PRO A 368 19.63 21.15 9.01
C PRO A 368 20.38 20.51 7.83
N THR A 369 20.57 19.20 7.89
CA THR A 369 21.24 18.40 6.86
C THR A 369 20.47 18.37 5.54
N HIS A 370 19.14 18.47 5.61
CA HIS A 370 18.29 18.55 4.44
C HIS A 370 17.02 19.34 4.74
N VAL A 371 16.50 20.05 3.75
CA VAL A 371 15.20 20.72 3.84
C VAL A 371 14.35 20.33 2.64
N ALA A 372 13.32 19.51 2.87
CA ALA A 372 12.37 19.13 1.84
C ALA A 372 11.24 20.19 1.74
N ARG A 373 10.85 20.52 0.51
CA ARG A 373 9.74 21.44 0.20
C ARG A 373 8.93 20.89 -0.97
N PHE A 374 7.70 21.38 -1.15
CA PHE A 374 6.95 21.13 -2.39
C PHE A 374 7.37 22.15 -3.46
N GLY A 375 7.15 21.77 -4.72
CA GLY A 375 7.25 22.70 -5.84
C GLY A 375 6.10 23.72 -5.84
N VAL A 376 6.29 24.80 -6.60
CA VAL A 376 5.33 25.92 -6.69
C VAL A 376 3.99 25.54 -7.34
N GLN A 377 3.96 24.46 -8.10
CA GLN A 377 2.78 24.05 -8.87
C GLN A 377 1.76 23.33 -7.97
N VAL A 378 0.64 23.99 -7.71
CA VAL A 378 -0.51 23.42 -7.00
C VAL A 378 -1.79 23.66 -7.79
N LYS A 379 -2.59 22.61 -7.99
CA LYS A 379 -3.81 22.65 -8.82
C LYS A 379 -5.05 22.26 -8.00
N PRO A 380 -5.56 23.14 -7.12
CA PRO A 380 -6.77 22.86 -6.36
C PRO A 380 -8.04 23.03 -7.21
N LYS A 381 -9.04 22.18 -7.00
CA LYS A 381 -10.36 22.24 -7.66
C LYS A 381 -11.46 21.90 -6.65
N GLY A 382 -12.50 22.72 -6.57
CA GLY A 382 -13.73 22.38 -5.85
C GLY A 382 -14.63 21.49 -6.72
N ILE A 383 -15.17 20.42 -6.14
CA ILE A 383 -15.98 19.41 -6.84
C ILE A 383 -17.21 19.07 -5.99
N LEU A 384 -18.38 18.97 -6.64
CA LEU A 384 -19.65 18.62 -6.00
C LEU A 384 -19.95 17.11 -6.12
N LYS A 385 -20.64 16.58 -5.10
CA LYS A 385 -21.15 15.20 -5.06
C LYS A 385 -22.04 14.91 -6.26
N GLY A 386 -21.99 13.69 -6.78
CA GLY A 386 -22.87 13.21 -7.86
C GLY A 386 -22.58 13.81 -9.25
N THR A 387 -21.52 14.62 -9.40
CA THR A 387 -21.16 15.19 -10.71
C THR A 387 -20.23 14.25 -11.49
N PRO A 388 -20.24 14.28 -12.83
CA PRO A 388 -19.25 13.56 -13.65
C PRO A 388 -17.80 13.89 -13.30
N LYS A 389 -17.55 15.12 -12.82
CA LYS A 389 -16.22 15.55 -12.34
C LYS A 389 -15.78 14.80 -11.08
N ALA A 390 -16.70 14.45 -10.18
CA ALA A 390 -16.40 13.66 -9.00
C ALA A 390 -16.00 12.22 -9.38
N ASP A 391 -16.76 11.58 -10.27
CA ASP A 391 -16.42 10.25 -10.76
C ASP A 391 -15.09 10.23 -11.52
N ALA A 392 -14.83 11.23 -12.37
CA ALA A 392 -13.56 11.38 -13.06
C ALA A 392 -12.38 11.57 -12.08
N ALA A 393 -12.56 12.34 -11.01
CA ALA A 393 -11.53 12.56 -9.99
C ALA A 393 -11.21 11.28 -9.20
N ILE A 394 -12.23 10.51 -8.81
CA ILE A 394 -12.06 9.20 -8.16
C ILE A 394 -11.35 8.23 -9.11
N GLY A 395 -11.79 8.17 -10.37
CA GLY A 395 -11.18 7.35 -11.41
C GLY A 395 -9.70 7.70 -11.64
N TYR A 396 -9.37 8.99 -11.58
CA TYR A 396 -8.01 9.47 -11.70
C TYR A 396 -7.12 9.05 -10.51
N LEU A 397 -7.58 9.17 -9.26
CA LEU A 397 -6.83 8.65 -8.10
C LEU A 397 -6.66 7.13 -8.13
N ALA A 398 -7.62 6.42 -8.69
CA ALA A 398 -7.57 4.98 -8.81
C ALA A 398 -6.78 4.49 -10.02
N LYS A 399 -6.30 5.39 -10.90
CA LYS A 399 -5.75 5.06 -12.22
C LYS A 399 -4.58 4.08 -12.14
N TYR A 400 -3.64 4.31 -11.25
CA TYR A 400 -2.43 3.51 -11.15
C TYR A 400 -2.31 2.72 -9.84
N LEU A 401 -3.40 2.54 -9.09
CA LEU A 401 -3.40 1.74 -7.86
C LEU A 401 -2.95 0.29 -8.07
N THR A 402 -3.12 -0.23 -9.29
CA THR A 402 -2.84 -1.63 -9.65
C THR A 402 -1.57 -1.82 -10.48
N LYS A 403 -0.87 -0.74 -10.81
CA LYS A 403 0.41 -0.81 -11.54
C LYS A 403 1.56 -0.78 -10.56
N SER A 404 2.69 -1.41 -10.86
CA SER A 404 3.93 -1.14 -10.11
C SER A 404 4.48 0.24 -10.47
N VAL A 405 5.42 0.79 -9.69
CA VAL A 405 6.04 2.07 -10.06
C VAL A 405 6.98 1.89 -11.25
N GLY A 406 7.68 0.75 -11.32
CA GLY A 406 8.44 0.35 -12.51
C GLY A 406 7.59 0.32 -13.79
N GLU A 407 6.37 -0.22 -13.75
CA GLU A 407 5.43 -0.21 -14.90
C GLU A 407 4.93 1.20 -15.27
N ILE A 408 4.89 2.13 -14.30
CA ILE A 408 4.50 3.52 -14.58
C ILE A 408 5.67 4.29 -15.19
N LEU A 409 6.89 3.97 -14.76
CA LEU A 409 8.15 4.55 -15.21
C LEU A 409 8.89 3.61 -16.17
N GLU A 410 8.16 2.96 -17.07
CA GLU A 410 8.80 2.22 -18.15
C GLU A 410 9.48 3.22 -19.09
N PRO A 411 10.81 3.11 -19.32
CA PRO A 411 11.55 4.09 -20.09
C PRO A 411 11.19 3.99 -21.57
N PRO A 412 10.72 5.07 -22.21
CA PRO A 412 10.40 5.06 -23.65
C PRO A 412 11.64 5.09 -24.55
N ASN A 413 12.83 5.36 -23.99
CA ASN A 413 14.10 5.52 -24.70
C ASN A 413 15.29 5.36 -23.74
N GLN A 414 16.51 5.25 -24.29
CA GLN A 414 17.73 4.99 -23.52
C GLN A 414 18.04 6.09 -22.49
N ARG A 415 17.97 7.38 -22.87
CA ARG A 415 18.26 8.49 -21.94
C ARG A 415 17.33 8.50 -20.71
N THR A 416 16.09 8.05 -20.86
CA THR A 416 15.16 7.92 -19.73
C THR A 416 15.52 6.72 -18.85
N ALA A 417 15.99 5.61 -19.44
CA ALA A 417 16.53 4.48 -18.68
C ALA A 417 17.76 4.92 -17.85
N ASP A 418 18.71 5.60 -18.49
CA ASP A 418 19.92 6.10 -17.84
C ASP A 418 19.60 7.07 -16.69
N HIS A 419 18.61 7.96 -16.89
CA HIS A 419 18.11 8.86 -15.84
C HIS A 419 17.60 8.09 -14.62
N TYR A 420 16.76 7.08 -14.84
CA TYR A 420 16.20 6.28 -13.76
C TYR A 420 17.25 5.46 -13.04
N ASP A 421 18.26 4.97 -13.75
CA ASP A 421 19.35 4.20 -13.16
C ASP A 421 20.28 5.10 -12.34
N ARG A 422 20.55 6.34 -12.79
CA ARG A 422 21.25 7.36 -11.99
C ARG A 422 20.47 7.72 -10.71
N LEU A 423 19.16 7.93 -10.80
CA LEU A 423 18.33 8.21 -9.62
C LEU A 423 18.30 7.01 -8.66
N HIS A 424 18.21 5.79 -9.19
CA HIS A 424 18.23 4.58 -8.39
C HIS A 424 19.59 4.39 -7.70
N ALA A 425 20.70 4.63 -8.39
CA ALA A 425 22.04 4.61 -7.82
C ALA A 425 22.18 5.60 -6.66
N GLU A 426 21.62 6.80 -6.77
CA GLU A 426 21.58 7.75 -5.66
C GLU A 426 20.73 7.25 -4.48
N LEU A 427 19.57 6.66 -4.76
CA LEU A 427 18.71 6.10 -3.71
C LEU A 427 19.38 4.93 -2.98
N LEU A 428 20.22 4.13 -3.64
CA LEU A 428 20.98 3.06 -2.99
C LEU A 428 21.97 3.59 -1.93
N ARG A 429 22.49 4.81 -2.11
CA ARG A 429 23.37 5.46 -1.14
C ARG A 429 22.66 6.44 -0.20
N THR A 430 21.40 6.78 -0.42
CA THR A 430 20.68 7.74 0.46
C THR A 430 20.07 7.02 1.67
N PRO A 431 20.47 7.31 2.92
CA PRO A 431 19.84 6.70 4.09
C PRO A 431 18.33 6.96 4.15
N CYS A 432 17.52 5.95 4.48
CA CYS A 432 16.06 6.07 4.42
C CYS A 432 15.34 6.19 5.77
N SER A 433 16.02 5.88 6.87
CA SER A 433 15.51 5.90 8.25
C SER A 433 16.68 5.85 9.23
N ASP A 434 16.43 6.02 10.52
CA ASP A 434 17.43 5.93 11.59
C ASP A 434 18.01 4.53 11.82
N SER A 435 17.37 3.48 11.28
CA SER A 435 17.81 2.09 11.33
C SER A 435 18.40 1.60 9.99
N CYS A 436 18.54 2.50 9.00
CA CYS A 436 18.99 2.14 7.66
C CYS A 436 20.48 1.70 7.64
N PRO A 437 20.81 0.49 7.17
CA PRO A 437 22.20 0.03 7.07
C PRO A 437 23.11 0.86 6.15
N VAL A 438 22.53 1.71 5.30
CA VAL A 438 23.26 2.67 4.46
C VAL A 438 24.04 3.69 5.30
N TRP A 439 23.62 3.96 6.54
CA TRP A 439 24.39 4.82 7.46
C TRP A 439 25.83 4.37 7.69
N LEU A 440 26.09 3.07 7.59
CA LEU A 440 27.45 2.53 7.72
C LEU A 440 28.37 2.99 6.60
N LEU A 441 27.84 3.35 5.42
CA LEU A 441 28.64 3.96 4.35
C LEU A 441 29.12 5.37 4.72
N TYR A 442 28.48 6.01 5.69
CA TYR A 442 28.78 7.35 6.20
C TYR A 442 29.45 7.34 7.58
N GLY A 443 29.89 6.17 8.05
CA GLY A 443 30.56 6.06 9.35
C GLY A 443 29.65 6.22 10.56
N VAL A 444 28.34 6.01 10.38
CA VAL A 444 27.35 6.09 11.47
C VAL A 444 26.71 4.74 11.68
N VAL A 445 26.68 4.28 12.93
CA VAL A 445 26.01 3.03 13.33
C VAL A 445 24.51 3.29 13.46
N PRO A 446 23.65 2.67 12.61
CA PRO A 446 22.21 2.86 12.68
C PRO A 446 21.60 2.24 13.93
N LYS A 447 20.41 2.70 14.31
CA LYS A 447 19.68 2.12 15.45
C LYS A 447 19.39 0.64 15.22
N GLY A 448 19.69 -0.17 16.22
CA GLY A 448 19.44 -1.61 16.18
C GLY A 448 20.39 -2.38 15.26
N ALA A 449 21.49 -1.78 14.82
CA ALA A 449 22.53 -2.49 14.08
C ALA A 449 23.13 -3.61 14.94
N GLY A 450 23.41 -4.75 14.29
CA GLY A 450 23.99 -5.93 14.93
C GLY A 450 24.90 -6.72 13.99
N PRO A 451 25.40 -7.90 14.39
CA PRO A 451 26.30 -8.72 13.59
C PRO A 451 25.73 -9.13 12.21
N LYS A 452 24.40 -9.17 12.09
CA LYS A 452 23.69 -9.52 10.85
C LYS A 452 23.45 -8.31 9.93
N THR A 453 23.75 -7.10 10.39
CA THR A 453 23.59 -5.88 9.60
C THR A 453 24.69 -5.83 8.55
N VAL A 454 24.32 -5.73 7.27
CA VAL A 454 25.28 -5.64 6.17
C VAL A 454 25.41 -4.17 5.75
N PRO A 455 26.61 -3.57 5.82
CA PRO A 455 26.84 -2.18 5.39
C PRO A 455 26.31 -1.91 3.98
N GLY A 456 25.56 -0.82 3.82
CA GLY A 456 25.02 -0.41 2.51
C GLY A 456 23.81 -1.21 2.02
N ARG A 457 23.43 -2.32 2.67
CA ARG A 457 22.34 -3.19 2.20
C ARG A 457 21.07 -3.00 3.02
N CYS A 458 20.15 -2.19 2.51
CA CYS A 458 18.84 -1.97 3.12
C CYS A 458 17.72 -2.66 2.31
N GLY A 459 16.84 -3.40 3.00
CA GLY A 459 15.70 -4.09 2.37
C GLY A 459 14.46 -3.22 2.14
N ALA A 460 14.50 -1.94 2.50
CA ALA A 460 13.37 -1.03 2.38
C ALA A 460 13.01 -0.76 0.90
N ASN A 461 11.71 -0.56 0.63
CA ASN A 461 11.21 -0.39 -0.73
C ASN A 461 11.84 0.80 -1.46
N VAL A 462 12.21 1.87 -0.76
CA VAL A 462 12.86 3.05 -1.38
C VAL A 462 14.15 2.73 -2.15
N HIS A 463 14.84 1.64 -1.80
CA HIS A 463 16.07 1.20 -2.47
C HIS A 463 15.80 0.20 -3.61
N LYS A 464 14.55 -0.22 -3.82
CA LYS A 464 14.17 -1.13 -4.91
C LYS A 464 13.89 -0.34 -6.18
N ARG A 465 14.43 -0.80 -7.31
CA ARG A 465 14.21 -0.18 -8.63
C ARG A 465 12.72 -0.10 -8.99
N ASP A 466 11.94 -1.11 -8.62
CA ASP A 466 10.49 -1.17 -8.88
C ASP A 466 9.66 -0.14 -8.09
N CYS A 467 10.25 0.52 -7.09
CA CYS A 467 9.63 1.54 -6.26
C CYS A 467 10.25 2.93 -6.50
N LEU A 468 10.97 3.12 -7.62
CA LEU A 468 11.68 4.35 -7.95
C LEU A 468 10.82 5.61 -7.78
N GLY A 469 11.25 6.54 -6.94
CA GLY A 469 10.50 7.78 -6.72
C GLY A 469 9.33 7.65 -5.73
N VAL A 470 9.09 6.47 -5.14
CA VAL A 470 8.07 6.27 -4.10
C VAL A 470 8.59 5.39 -2.96
N ALA A 471 9.00 6.02 -1.87
CA ALA A 471 9.63 5.35 -0.73
C ALA A 471 8.69 4.46 0.12
N GLY A 472 7.37 4.61 0.01
CA GLY A 472 6.41 4.01 0.94
C GLY A 472 5.05 3.70 0.33
N ASN A 473 4.01 3.69 1.19
CA ASN A 473 2.65 3.37 0.76
C ASN A 473 2.16 4.36 -0.29
N ARG A 474 1.69 3.81 -1.41
CA ARG A 474 1.14 4.60 -2.52
C ARG A 474 -0.27 5.08 -2.30
N GLN A 475 -0.99 4.50 -1.35
CA GLN A 475 -2.35 4.89 -1.05
C GLN A 475 -2.45 5.32 0.40
N LEU A 476 -2.83 6.58 0.60
CA LEU A 476 -2.90 7.22 1.89
C LEU A 476 -4.35 7.61 2.15
N VAL A 477 -4.97 6.99 3.15
CA VAL A 477 -6.37 7.24 3.51
C VAL A 477 -6.44 7.62 4.98
N SER A 478 -7.11 8.71 5.30
CA SER A 478 -7.32 9.09 6.69
C SER A 478 -8.22 8.09 7.41
N LYS A 479 -7.93 7.85 8.70
CA LYS A 479 -8.68 6.90 9.54
C LYS A 479 -10.18 7.22 9.63
N LEU A 480 -10.54 8.51 9.68
CA LEU A 480 -11.92 8.98 9.74
C LEU A 480 -12.44 9.37 8.35
N TRP A 481 -11.92 8.73 7.30
CA TRP A 481 -12.55 8.81 5.98
C TRP A 481 -13.94 8.17 6.10
N THR A 482 -14.09 6.86 5.98
CA THR A 482 -15.40 6.23 6.23
C THR A 482 -15.60 5.82 7.69
N GLY A 483 -14.54 5.83 8.52
CA GLY A 483 -14.56 5.19 9.84
C GLY A 483 -14.41 3.66 9.78
N LYS A 484 -14.44 3.09 8.57
CA LYS A 484 -14.42 1.66 8.27
C LYS A 484 -13.03 1.18 7.79
N THR A 485 -12.68 -0.05 8.13
CA THR A 485 -11.52 -0.77 7.57
C THR A 485 -11.84 -1.37 6.20
N LEU A 486 -10.83 -1.78 5.45
CA LEU A 486 -11.07 -2.50 4.19
C LEU A 486 -11.80 -3.83 4.39
N LYS A 487 -11.63 -4.48 5.54
CA LYS A 487 -12.37 -5.71 5.85
C LYS A 487 -13.85 -5.41 6.03
N ASP A 488 -14.17 -4.30 6.70
CA ASP A 488 -15.56 -3.85 6.88
C ASP A 488 -16.21 -3.56 5.52
N HIS A 489 -15.51 -2.84 4.62
CA HIS A 489 -15.98 -2.63 3.24
C HIS A 489 -16.18 -3.93 2.45
N GLN A 490 -15.39 -4.97 2.73
CA GLN A 490 -15.57 -6.29 2.11
C GLN A 490 -16.77 -7.02 2.70
N ALA A 491 -16.92 -7.01 4.03
CA ALA A 491 -18.03 -7.63 4.75
C ALA A 491 -19.37 -7.01 4.37
N GLU A 492 -19.48 -5.68 4.31
CA GLU A 492 -20.71 -4.99 3.89
C GLU A 492 -21.12 -5.36 2.45
N ARG A 493 -20.14 -5.58 1.56
CA ARG A 493 -20.43 -6.03 0.19
C ARG A 493 -20.89 -7.49 0.14
N GLN A 494 -20.29 -8.35 0.95
CA GLN A 494 -20.72 -9.74 1.08
C GLN A 494 -22.13 -9.82 1.65
N GLU A 495 -22.41 -9.04 2.69
CA GLU A 495 -23.73 -8.95 3.31
C GLU A 495 -24.79 -8.40 2.33
N PHE A 496 -24.47 -7.36 1.55
CA PHE A 496 -25.35 -6.88 0.49
C PHE A 496 -25.69 -7.98 -0.53
N VAL A 497 -24.70 -8.75 -0.97
CA VAL A 497 -24.93 -9.86 -1.92
C VAL A 497 -25.79 -10.95 -1.27
N LYS A 498 -25.55 -11.27 0.01
CA LYS A 498 -26.36 -12.23 0.76
C LYS A 498 -27.82 -11.79 0.86
N GLN A 499 -28.07 -10.54 1.24
CA GLN A 499 -29.42 -9.97 1.31
C GLN A 499 -30.12 -9.93 -0.04
N LEU A 500 -29.39 -9.65 -1.11
CA LEU A 500 -29.93 -9.66 -2.47
C LEU A 500 -30.37 -11.07 -2.91
N LEU A 501 -29.55 -12.09 -2.61
CA LEU A 501 -29.88 -13.48 -2.93
C LEU A 501 -31.05 -13.99 -2.08
N ASP A 502 -31.07 -13.68 -0.79
CA ASP A 502 -32.17 -14.00 0.13
C ASP A 502 -33.49 -13.35 -0.31
N GLY A 503 -33.46 -12.07 -0.68
CA GLY A 503 -34.63 -11.36 -1.20
C GLY A 503 -35.19 -11.94 -2.51
N ALA A 504 -34.35 -12.61 -3.30
CA ALA A 504 -34.75 -13.34 -4.50
C ALA A 504 -35.15 -14.80 -4.23
N GLY A 505 -35.08 -15.26 -2.98
CA GLY A 505 -35.37 -16.66 -2.61
C GLY A 505 -34.28 -17.65 -3.02
N ILE A 506 -33.06 -17.19 -3.33
CA ILE A 506 -31.92 -18.05 -3.67
C ILE A 506 -31.21 -18.46 -2.38
N GLU A 507 -31.44 -19.70 -1.94
CA GLU A 507 -30.81 -20.25 -0.74
C GLU A 507 -29.28 -20.40 -0.92
N GLN A 508 -28.53 -20.02 0.11
CA GLN A 508 -27.08 -20.21 0.16
C GLN A 508 -26.74 -21.42 1.02
N GLU A 509 -25.72 -22.18 0.60
CA GLU A 509 -25.17 -23.27 1.40
C GLU A 509 -24.66 -22.75 2.75
N ASP A 510 -25.02 -23.44 3.84
CA ASP A 510 -24.44 -23.18 5.15
C ASP A 510 -22.95 -23.53 5.12
N THR A 511 -22.10 -22.54 5.39
CA THR A 511 -20.64 -22.69 5.42
C THR A 511 -20.07 -22.47 6.82
N SER A 512 -20.92 -22.33 7.86
CA SER A 512 -20.50 -22.05 9.23
C SER A 512 -19.65 -23.16 9.87
N HIS A 513 -19.82 -24.40 9.39
CA HIS A 513 -19.09 -25.58 9.82
C HIS A 513 -17.80 -25.84 9.00
N LEU A 514 -17.50 -24.99 8.01
CA LEU A 514 -16.34 -25.15 7.15
C LEU A 514 -15.16 -24.33 7.65
N LYS A 515 -14.01 -24.99 7.82
CA LYS A 515 -12.74 -24.35 8.17
C LYS A 515 -11.79 -24.33 6.99
N VAL A 516 -11.30 -23.15 6.64
CA VAL A 516 -10.34 -22.97 5.55
C VAL A 516 -8.92 -22.87 6.10
N VAL A 517 -8.02 -23.76 5.66
CA VAL A 517 -6.60 -23.76 6.07
C VAL A 517 -5.68 -23.76 4.85
N LEU A 518 -4.50 -23.16 4.99
CA LEU A 518 -3.52 -23.11 3.90
C LEU A 518 -2.98 -24.52 3.64
N ALA A 519 -2.92 -24.94 2.37
CA ALA A 519 -2.27 -26.19 2.02
C ALA A 519 -0.74 -26.06 2.07
N GLU A 520 -0.06 -27.11 2.49
CA GLU A 520 1.40 -27.11 2.60
C GLU A 520 2.05 -27.04 1.20
N PRO A 521 3.16 -26.29 1.04
CA PRO A 521 3.89 -26.27 -0.22
C PRO A 521 4.39 -27.68 -0.59
N GLY A 522 3.94 -28.20 -1.73
CA GLY A 522 4.37 -29.52 -2.24
C GLY A 522 3.50 -30.69 -1.78
N ASP A 523 2.37 -30.45 -1.11
CA ASP A 523 1.41 -31.50 -0.74
C ASP A 523 0.90 -32.25 -2.00
N PRO A 524 1.14 -33.57 -2.11
CA PRO A 524 0.75 -34.35 -3.29
C PRO A 524 -0.76 -34.51 -3.46
N ASN A 525 -1.55 -34.25 -2.40
CA ASN A 525 -3.01 -34.35 -2.46
C ASN A 525 -3.66 -33.05 -2.96
N VAL A 526 -2.87 -32.00 -3.17
CA VAL A 526 -3.34 -30.75 -3.75
C VAL A 526 -3.28 -30.88 -5.28
N PRO A 527 -4.39 -30.63 -6.00
CA PRO A 527 -4.40 -30.74 -7.44
C PRO A 527 -3.52 -29.66 -8.09
N PRO A 528 -3.02 -29.90 -9.31
CA PRO A 528 -2.26 -28.93 -10.06
C PRO A 528 -2.96 -27.57 -10.19
N ARG A 529 -2.16 -26.51 -10.34
CA ARG A 529 -2.67 -25.13 -10.36
C ARG A 529 -3.74 -24.88 -11.44
N HIS A 530 -3.63 -25.51 -12.61
CA HIS A 530 -4.62 -25.34 -13.68
C HIS A 530 -5.99 -25.94 -13.30
N HIS A 531 -6.04 -27.04 -12.53
CA HIS A 531 -7.29 -27.55 -11.96
C HIS A 531 -7.93 -26.55 -10.98
N LEU A 532 -7.13 -25.96 -10.08
CA LEU A 532 -7.60 -24.93 -9.16
C LEU A 532 -8.10 -23.66 -9.88
N ILE A 533 -7.49 -23.32 -11.02
CA ILE A 533 -7.97 -22.23 -11.88
C ILE A 533 -9.33 -22.58 -12.49
N MET A 534 -9.48 -23.78 -13.05
CA MET A 534 -10.74 -24.22 -13.65
C MET A 534 -11.88 -24.29 -12.61
N SER A 535 -11.60 -24.77 -11.39
CA SER A 535 -12.61 -24.79 -10.31
C SER A 535 -13.05 -23.37 -9.92
N LEU A 536 -12.12 -22.42 -9.85
CA LEU A 536 -12.41 -21.01 -9.59
C LEU A 536 -13.20 -20.34 -10.71
N ILE A 537 -12.94 -20.70 -11.98
CA ILE A 537 -13.73 -20.22 -13.11
C ILE A 537 -15.16 -20.75 -12.99
N ALA A 538 -15.33 -22.05 -12.75
CA ALA A 538 -16.65 -22.66 -12.58
C ALA A 538 -17.43 -22.03 -11.42
N GLN A 539 -16.79 -21.83 -10.27
CA GLN A 539 -17.38 -21.17 -9.11
C GLN A 539 -17.80 -19.73 -9.43
N GLN A 540 -16.94 -18.95 -10.07
CA GLN A 540 -17.26 -17.57 -10.42
C GLN A 540 -18.42 -17.47 -11.44
N SER A 541 -18.47 -18.38 -12.41
CA SER A 541 -19.58 -18.44 -13.37
C SER A 541 -20.90 -18.78 -12.68
N ARG A 542 -20.90 -19.72 -11.73
CA ARG A 542 -22.09 -20.02 -10.90
C ARG A 542 -22.55 -18.78 -10.11
N TRP A 543 -21.64 -18.11 -9.41
CA TRP A 543 -21.97 -16.91 -8.64
C TRP A 543 -22.49 -15.76 -9.51
N ARG A 544 -21.93 -15.57 -10.71
CA ARG A 544 -22.45 -14.56 -11.65
C ARG A 544 -23.87 -14.87 -12.09
N ASN A 545 -24.15 -16.13 -12.40
CA ASN A 545 -25.48 -16.55 -12.82
C ASN A 545 -26.50 -16.37 -11.69
N GLN A 546 -26.17 -16.77 -10.46
CA GLN A 546 -27.02 -16.54 -9.27
C GLN A 546 -27.31 -15.05 -9.05
N LEU A 547 -26.29 -14.19 -9.19
CA LEU A 547 -26.47 -12.75 -9.04
C LEU A 547 -27.34 -12.15 -10.15
N MET A 548 -27.18 -12.63 -11.39
CA MET A 548 -28.01 -12.21 -12.53
C MET A 548 -29.46 -12.63 -12.35
N GLU A 549 -29.69 -13.87 -11.92
CA GLU A 549 -31.01 -14.43 -11.61
C GLU A 549 -31.69 -13.64 -10.49
N ALA A 550 -31.00 -13.37 -9.37
CA ALA A 550 -31.57 -12.59 -8.27
C ALA A 550 -32.01 -11.19 -8.70
N ARG A 551 -31.20 -10.51 -9.52
CA ARG A 551 -31.56 -9.19 -10.06
C ARG A 551 -32.79 -9.25 -10.96
N ALA A 552 -32.85 -10.24 -11.83
CA ALA A 552 -33.99 -10.44 -12.72
C ALA A 552 -35.28 -10.68 -11.92
N LEU A 553 -35.23 -11.49 -10.87
CA LEU A 553 -36.37 -11.78 -9.98
C LEU A 553 -36.84 -10.54 -9.20
N LEU A 554 -35.91 -9.68 -8.80
CA LEU A 554 -36.21 -8.44 -8.06
C LEU A 554 -36.61 -7.26 -8.96
N GLY A 555 -36.67 -7.45 -10.28
CA GLY A 555 -37.01 -6.38 -11.22
C GLY A 555 -35.95 -5.28 -11.33
N GLU A 556 -34.73 -5.53 -10.86
CA GLU A 556 -33.59 -4.64 -11.07
C GLU A 556 -33.08 -4.83 -12.51
N SER A 557 -33.05 -3.76 -13.31
CA SER A 557 -32.51 -3.84 -14.68
C SER A 557 -31.05 -4.32 -14.65
N PRO A 558 -30.63 -5.22 -15.56
CA PRO A 558 -29.23 -5.60 -15.67
C PRO A 558 -28.39 -4.34 -15.99
N PRO A 559 -27.20 -4.18 -15.40
CA PRO A 559 -26.32 -3.09 -15.83
C PRO A 559 -25.99 -3.33 -17.30
N GLY A 560 -26.42 -2.41 -18.18
CA GLY A 560 -25.99 -2.40 -19.57
C GLY A 560 -24.47 -2.26 -19.67
N ASP A 561 -23.90 -2.56 -20.82
CA ASP A 561 -22.49 -2.35 -21.21
C ASP A 561 -22.10 -0.84 -21.27
N GLU A 562 -22.63 -0.02 -20.36
CA GLU A 562 -22.18 1.33 -20.08
C GLU A 562 -21.00 1.30 -19.10
N PRO A 563 -20.03 2.24 -19.22
CA PRO A 563 -18.84 2.25 -18.39
C PRO A 563 -19.18 2.49 -16.91
N VAL A 564 -19.30 1.40 -16.15
CA VAL A 564 -19.16 1.27 -14.69
C VAL A 564 -19.75 2.46 -13.91
N LYS A 565 -21.07 2.59 -13.97
CA LYS A 565 -21.84 3.24 -12.91
C LYS A 565 -22.75 2.19 -12.28
N GLN A 566 -22.55 2.01 -10.96
CA GLN A 566 -23.39 1.24 -10.02
C GLN A 566 -23.07 -0.27 -9.85
N LEU A 567 -22.21 -0.58 -8.85
CA LEU A 567 -22.16 -1.80 -8.00
C LEU A 567 -21.87 -3.17 -8.69
N PRO A 568 -21.59 -4.28 -7.95
CA PRO A 568 -20.23 -4.74 -7.66
C PRO A 568 -19.90 -6.12 -8.29
N GLU A 569 -19.10 -6.17 -9.36
CA GLU A 569 -18.62 -7.43 -9.98
C GLU A 569 -17.53 -8.19 -9.19
N ALA A 570 -17.59 -8.23 -7.85
CA ALA A 570 -16.49 -8.76 -7.05
C ALA A 570 -16.95 -9.43 -5.74
N ALA A 571 -17.90 -10.37 -5.85
CA ALA A 571 -17.98 -11.47 -4.90
C ALA A 571 -16.71 -12.34 -5.05
#